data_AF-A8LS11-F1
#
_entry.id   AF-A8LS11-F1
#
_cell.length_a   1.000
_cell.length_b   1.000
_cell.length_c   1.000
_cell.angle_alpha   90.00
_cell.angle_beta   90.00
_cell.angle_gamma   90.00
#
_symmetry.space_group_name_H-M   'P 1'
#
loop_
_entity.id
_entity.type
_entity.pdbx_description
1 polymer ?
#
loop_
_entity_poly.entity_id
_entity_poly.type
_entity_poly.pdbx_seq_one_letter_code
_entity_poly.pdbx_strand_id
1 'polypeptide(L)' 'MRLASAQGDKEALKKQLADVERQIENLLDRLVETEKASVVAACEARIDRLEREKLVLSERLEKTAPPKGRLE' A
#
# COMPACT_ATOMS: atom_id res chain seq x y z
N MET A 1 20.65 10.50 -15.31
CA MET A 1 19.84 9.29 -15.61
C MET A 1 19.38 8.54 -14.35
N ARG A 2 20.26 8.16 -13.40
CA ARG A 2 19.85 7.43 -12.17
C ARG A 2 18.80 8.13 -11.27
N LEU A 3 18.87 9.46 -11.14
CA LEU A 3 17.93 10.22 -10.28
C LEU A 3 16.49 10.23 -10.83
N ALA A 4 16.32 10.32 -12.15
CA ALA A 4 15.01 10.30 -12.79
C ALA A 4 14.33 8.93 -12.65
N SER A 5 15.09 7.84 -12.79
CA SER A 5 14.60 6.48 -12.54
C SER A 5 14.17 6.28 -11.08
N ALA A 6 15.01 6.72 -10.12
CA ALA A 6 14.69 6.61 -8.70
C ALA A 6 13.45 7.44 -8.28
N GLN A 7 13.21 8.59 -8.93
CA GLN A 7 12.00 9.39 -8.71
C GLN A 7 10.75 8.71 -9.29
N GLY A 8 10.84 8.15 -10.51
CA GLY A 8 9.74 7.40 -11.12
C GLY A 8 9.35 6.16 -10.32
N ASP A 9 10.33 5.41 -9.82
CA ASP A 9 10.10 4.23 -8.97
C ASP A 9 9.41 4.62 -7.65
N LYS A 10 9.82 5.73 -7.04
CA LYS A 10 9.20 6.26 -5.82
C LYS A 10 7.75 6.68 -6.04
N GLU A 11 7.43 7.33 -7.16
CA GLU A 11 6.06 7.71 -7.50
C GLU A 11 5.19 6.48 -7.79
N ALA A 12 5.72 5.47 -8.48
CA ALA A 12 5.03 4.22 -8.72
C ALA A 12 4.69 3.50 -7.40
N LEU A 13 5.66 3.40 -6.47
CA LEU A 13 5.44 2.81 -5.14
C LEU A 13 4.38 3.57 -4.33
N LYS A 14 4.39 4.91 -4.38
CA LYS A 14 3.34 5.73 -3.73
C LYS A 14 1.95 5.47 -4.31
N LYS A 15 1.84 5.36 -5.64
CA LYS A 15 0.57 5.05 -6.30
C LYS A 15 0.06 3.66 -5.92
N GLN A 16 0.95 2.67 -5.86
CA GLN A 16 0.62 1.32 -5.41
C GLN A 16 0.13 1.33 -3.95
N LEU A 17 0.81 2.07 -3.07
CA LEU A 17 0.40 2.20 -1.67
C LEU A 17 -1.01 2.81 -1.54
N ALA A 18 -1.28 3.91 -2.25
CA ALA A 18 -2.59 4.56 -2.24
C ALA A 18 -3.70 3.66 -2.82
N ASP A 19 -3.38 2.85 -3.84
CA ASP A 19 -4.34 1.89 -4.38
C ASP A 19 -4.69 0.78 -3.39
N VAL A 20 -3.68 0.25 -2.68
CA VAL A 20 -3.87 -0.73 -1.60
C VAL A 20 -4.75 -0.16 -0.48
N GLU A 21 -4.49 1.07 -0.05
CA GLU A 21 -5.31 1.76 0.97
C GLU A 21 -6.76 1.89 0.53
N ARG A 22 -7.00 2.33 -0.72
CA ARG A 22 -8.35 2.42 -1.28
C ARG A 22 -9.04 1.07 -1.40
N GLN A 23 -8.31 0.00 -1.71
CA GLN A 23 -8.87 -1.35 -1.75
C GLN A 23 -9.28 -1.83 -0.35
N ILE A 24 -8.52 -1.49 0.69
CA ILE A 24 -8.87 -1.78 2.09
C ILE A 24 -10.14 -1.02 2.48
N GLU A 25 -10.22 0.28 2.22
CA GLU A 25 -11.41 1.10 2.51
C GLU A 25 -12.68 0.53 1.86
N ASN A 26 -12.62 0.20 0.56
CA ASN A 26 -13.77 -0.40 -0.13
C ASN A 26 -14.21 -1.75 0.48
N LEU A 27 -13.28 -2.54 1.02
CA LEU A 27 -13.60 -3.80 1.69
C LEU A 27 -14.22 -3.55 3.07
N LEU A 28 -13.77 -2.52 3.79
CA LEU A 28 -14.35 -2.10 5.05
C LEU A 28 -15.78 -1.58 4.87
N ASP A 29 -16.04 -0.74 3.87
CA ASP A 29 -17.39 -0.28 3.55
C ASP A 29 -18.31 -1.47 3.26
N ARG A 30 -17.83 -2.44 2.48
CA ARG A 30 -18.58 -3.66 2.18
C ARG A 30 -18.80 -4.55 3.40
N LEU A 31 -17.91 -4.53 4.39
CA LEU A 31 -18.10 -5.23 5.67
C LEU A 31 -19.22 -4.60 6.49
N VAL A 32 -19.35 -3.27 6.47
CA VAL A 32 -20.46 -2.56 7.12
C VAL A 32 -21.82 -2.93 6.50
N GLU A 33 -21.86 -3.15 5.19
CA GLU A 33 -23.09 -3.47 4.45
C GLU A 33 -23.48 -4.96 4.48
N THR A 34 -22.58 -5.88 4.87
CA THR A 34 -22.79 -7.32 4.70
C THR A 34 -22.92 -8.09 6.02
N GLU A 35 -24.02 -8.83 6.18
CA GLU A 35 -24.25 -9.68 7.37
C GLU A 35 -23.86 -11.15 7.15
N LYS A 36 -23.40 -11.50 5.94
CA LYS A 36 -23.06 -12.89 5.58
C LYS A 36 -21.67 -13.22 6.11
N ALA A 37 -21.59 -14.06 7.13
CA ALA A 37 -20.34 -14.49 7.76
C ALA A 37 -19.26 -14.99 6.78
N SER A 38 -19.65 -15.69 5.70
CA SER A 38 -18.71 -16.16 4.68
C SER A 38 -18.11 -15.03 3.83
N VAL A 39 -18.86 -13.95 3.60
CA VAL A 39 -18.39 -12.75 2.90
C VAL A 39 -17.50 -11.94 3.82
N VAL A 40 -17.89 -11.82 5.10
CA VAL A 40 -17.09 -11.15 6.13
C VAL A 40 -15.71 -11.78 6.23
N ALA A 41 -15.63 -13.10 6.43
CA ALA A 41 -14.36 -13.82 6.54
C ALA A 41 -13.48 -13.67 5.28
N ALA A 42 -14.09 -13.64 4.09
CA ALA A 42 -13.36 -13.44 2.84
C ALA A 42 -12.81 -12.01 2.71
N CYS A 43 -13.58 -11.00 3.14
CA CYS A 43 -13.13 -9.61 3.18
C CYS A 43 -11.99 -9.43 4.19
N GLU A 44 -12.14 -9.95 5.41
CA GLU A 44 -11.10 -9.91 6.45
C GLU A 44 -9.79 -10.57 5.98
N ALA A 45 -9.87 -11.75 5.37
CA ALA A 45 -8.69 -12.44 4.82
C ALA A 45 -8.01 -11.65 3.69
N ARG A 46 -8.78 -10.86 2.93
CA ARG A 46 -8.24 -10.00 1.87
C ARG A 46 -7.63 -8.72 2.45
N ILE A 47 -8.21 -8.15 3.50
CA ILE A 47 -7.67 -7.01 4.23
C ILE A 47 -6.32 -7.37 4.84
N ASP A 48 -6.17 -8.49 5.56
CA ASP A 48 -4.89 -8.91 6.15
C ASP A 48 -3.77 -9.02 5.10
N ARG A 49 -4.08 -9.54 3.90
CA ARG A 49 -3.12 -9.61 2.79
C ARG A 49 -2.71 -8.23 2.28
N LEU A 50 -3.68 -7.34 2.10
CA LEU A 50 -3.44 -5.97 1.65
C LEU A 50 -2.65 -5.17 2.69
N GLU A 51 -2.90 -5.38 3.98
CA GLU A 51 -2.12 -4.75 5.06
C GLU A 51 -0.66 -5.20 5.06
N ARG A 52 -0.39 -6.50 4.84
CA ARG A 52 0.98 -7.01 4.66
C ARG A 52 1.65 -6.41 3.43
N GLU A 53 0.93 -6.29 2.32
CA GLU A 53 1.43 -5.66 1.10
C GLU A 53 1.76 -4.18 1.34
N LYS A 54 0.89 -3.45 2.06
CA LYS A 54 1.11 -2.07 2.48
C LYS A 54 2.41 -1.92 3.26
N LEU A 55 2.69 -2.82 4.20
CA LEU A 55 3.95 -2.82 4.96
C LEU A 55 5.16 -3.00 4.04
N VAL A 56 5.13 -3.99 3.15
CA VAL A 56 6.23 -4.25 2.21
C VAL A 56 6.46 -3.07 1.26
N LEU A 57 5.38 -2.46 0.75
CA LEU A 57 5.47 -1.27 -0.11
C LEU A 57 6.03 -0.05 0.66
N SER A 58 5.63 0.14 1.91
CA SER A 58 6.14 1.21 2.77
C SER A 58 7.63 1.05 3.03
N GLU A 59 8.09 -0.15 3.38
CA GLU A 59 9.52 -0.43 3.56
C GLU A 59 10.33 -0.19 2.27
N ARG A 60 9.78 -0.56 1.11
CA ARG A 60 10.41 -0.30 -0.19
C ARG A 60 10.50 1.19 -0.47
N LEU A 61 9.47 1.95 -0.12
CA LEU A 61 9.44 3.39 -0.29
C LEU A 61 10.49 4.09 0.58
N GLU A 62 10.66 3.63 1.82
CA GLU A 62 11.71 4.12 2.73
C GLU A 62 13.11 3.81 2.19
N LYS A 63 13.34 2.59 1.70
CA LYS A 63 14.62 2.16 1.11
C LYS A 63 14.95 2.87 -0.21
N THR A 64 13.93 3.31 -0.96
CA THR A 64 14.09 4.03 -2.24
C THR A 64 14.32 5.54 -2.03
N ALA A 65 14.00 6.08 -0.85
CA ALA A 65 14.30 7.47 -0.57
C ALA A 65 15.83 7.67 -0.46
N PRO A 66 16.42 8.63 -1.21
CA PRO A 66 17.82 8.96 -1.00
C PRO A 66 18.00 9.41 0.46
N PRO A 67 19.11 9.04 1.13
CA PRO A 67 19.35 9.46 2.51
C PRO A 67 19.27 10.99 2.56
N LYS A 68 18.35 11.53 3.35
CA LYS A 68 18.34 12.95 3.72
C LYS A 68 19.62 13.22 4.51
N GLY A 69 20.72 13.52 3.82
CA GLY A 69 22.00 13.69 4.48
C GLY A 69 23.20 13.58 3.55
N ARG A 70 23.24 14.39 2.50
CA ARG A 70 24.48 15.06 2.10
C ARG A 70 24.16 16.29 1.27
N LEU A 71 23.79 17.36 1.97
CA LEU A 71 24.11 18.70 1.50
C LEU A 71 25.56 18.91 1.92
N GLU A 72 26.49 18.80 0.98
CA GLU A 72 27.79 19.49 1.09
C GLU A 72 27.66 20.83 0.38
#